data_AF-A0A529FCW4-F1
#
_entry.id   AF-A0A529FCW4-F1
#
_cell.length_a   1.000
_cell.length_b   1.000
_cell.length_c   1.000
_cell.angle_alpha   90.00
_cell.angle_beta   90.00
_cell.angle_gamma   90.00
#
_symmetry.space_group_name_H-M   'P 1'
#
loop_
_entity.id
_entity.type
_entity.pdbx_description
1 polymer ?
#
loop_
_entity_poly.entity_id
_entity_poly.type
_entity_poly.pdbx_seq_one_letter_code
_entity_poly.pdbx_strand_id
1 'polypeptide(L)' 'MKTDIHPDYHTIKVVMTDGTEYLTRSTWGKEGDTMNLDIDPTTHPAWTGGQQT' A
#
# COMPACT_ATOMS: atom_id res chain seq x y z
N MET A 1 -4.08 -17.08 10.82
CA MET A 1 -4.18 -16.57 12.19
C MET A 1 -4.14 -17.75 13.17
N LYS A 2 -2.93 -18.24 13.45
CA LYS A 2 -2.67 -19.09 14.62
C LYS A 2 -2.19 -18.15 15.72
N THR A 3 -2.72 -18.33 16.92
CA THR A 3 -2.32 -17.60 18.13
C THR A 3 -0.80 -17.72 18.31
N ASP A 4 -0.13 -16.62 18.67
CA ASP A 4 1.30 -16.51 19.00
C ASP A 4 2.36 -16.67 17.88
N ILE A 5 1.96 -16.86 16.62
CA ILE A 5 2.93 -16.97 15.49
C ILE A 5 2.62 -16.04 14.31
N HIS A 6 1.62 -15.16 14.43
CA HIS A 6 1.30 -14.20 13.38
C HIS A 6 1.79 -12.81 13.77
N PRO A 7 2.39 -12.05 12.84
CA PRO A 7 2.69 -10.64 13.06
C PRO A 7 1.40 -9.86 13.32
N ASP A 8 1.49 -8.78 14.08
CA ASP A 8 0.35 -7.92 14.37
C ASP A 8 -0.20 -7.31 13.08
N TYR A 9 -1.37 -7.80 12.66
CA TYR A 9 -2.12 -7.18 11.58
C TYR A 9 -2.78 -5.93 12.12
N HIS A 10 -2.48 -4.81 11.51
CA HIS A 10 -3.06 -3.53 11.86
C HIS A 10 -3.52 -2.81 10.59
N THR A 11 -4.41 -1.84 10.77
CA THR A 11 -4.90 -1.03 9.67
C THR A 11 -3.85 0.03 9.36
N ILE A 12 -3.32 0.02 8.13
CA ILE A 12 -2.49 1.09 7.61
C ILE A 12 -3.27 1.93 6.61
N LYS A 13 -2.87 3.18 6.50
CA LYS A 13 -3.40 4.12 5.53
C LYS A 13 -2.45 4.16 4.34
N VAL A 14 -2.90 3.68 3.19
CA VAL A 14 -2.09 3.69 1.98
C VAL A 14 -2.51 4.88 1.13
N VAL A 15 -1.57 5.77 0.85
CA VAL A 15 -1.75 6.96 0.02
C VAL A 15 -1.21 6.63 -1.38
N MET A 16 -2.09 6.65 -2.38
CA MET A 16 -1.74 6.49 -3.78
C MET A 16 -1.18 7.80 -4.37
N THR A 17 -0.56 7.71 -5.55
CA THR A 17 0.11 8.87 -6.17
C THR A 17 -0.89 9.93 -6.68
N ASP A 18 -2.15 9.53 -6.87
CA ASP A 18 -3.27 10.41 -7.23
C ASP A 18 -3.89 11.15 -6.01
N GLY A 19 -3.37 10.90 -4.81
CA GLY A 19 -3.87 11.45 -3.56
C GLY A 19 -5.07 10.69 -2.98
N THR A 20 -5.50 9.59 -3.59
CA THR A 20 -6.51 8.72 -2.99
C THR A 20 -5.90 7.90 -1.85
N GLU A 21 -6.65 7.79 -0.77
CA GLU A 21 -6.21 7.12 0.44
C GLU A 21 -7.11 5.91 0.66
N TYR A 22 -6.52 4.72 0.82
CA TYR A 22 -7.28 3.52 1.15
C TYR A 22 -6.74 2.86 2.40
N LEU A 23 -7.66 2.36 3.21
CA LEU A 23 -7.33 1.64 4.44
C LEU A 23 -7.19 0.16 4.10
N THR A 24 -6.03 -0.42 4.39
CA THR A 24 -5.81 -1.85 4.23
C THR A 24 -5.23 -2.45 5.50
N ARG A 25 -5.57 -3.71 5.78
CA ARG A 25 -4.95 -4.46 6.87
C ARG A 25 -3.62 -5.02 6.38
N SER A 26 -2.54 -4.52 6.94
CA SER A 26 -1.18 -4.97 6.65
C SER A 26 -0.47 -5.36 7.94
N THR A 27 0.61 -6.12 7.82
CA THR A 27 1.57 -6.38 8.91
C THR A 27 2.75 -5.41 8.84
N TRP A 28 2.70 -4.44 7.93
CA TRP A 28 3.77 -3.49 7.66
C TRP A 28 3.54 -2.20 8.47
N GLY A 29 4.57 -1.75 9.20
CA GLY A 29 4.51 -0.50 9.96
C GLY A 29 3.88 -0.66 11.34
N LYS A 30 3.14 0.37 11.76
CA LYS A 30 2.37 0.41 13.02
C LYS A 30 0.92 0.77 12.74
N GLU A 31 0.04 0.55 13.72
CA GLU A 31 -1.38 0.90 13.60
C GLU A 31 -1.56 2.40 13.35
N GLY A 32 -2.23 2.74 12.24
CA GLY A 32 -2.43 4.14 11.81
C GLY A 32 -1.27 4.75 11.02
N ASP A 33 -0.24 3.98 10.69
CA ASP A 33 0.86 4.46 9.87
C ASP A 33 0.40 4.75 8.44
N THR A 34 1.01 5.77 7.84
CA THR A 34 0.65 6.26 6.50
C THR A 34 1.72 5.87 5.50
N MET A 35 1.42 4.87 4.69
CA MET A 35 2.30 4.39 3.62
C MET A 35 2.06 5.22 2.36
N ASN A 36 3.01 6.08 2.02
CA ASN A 36 3.00 6.81 0.76
C ASN A 36 3.57 5.92 -0.36
N LEU A 37 2.79 5.64 -1.40
CA LEU A 37 3.27 4.93 -2.57
C LEU A 37 3.92 5.93 -3.52
N ASP A 38 5.20 5.73 -3.83
CA ASP A 38 5.90 6.53 -4.85
C ASP A 38 5.49 6.13 -6.27
N ILE A 39 5.05 4.89 -6.47
CA ILE A 39 4.60 4.38 -7.77
C ILE A 39 3.43 3.42 -7.53
N ASP A 40 2.32 3.64 -8.23
CA ASP A 40 1.06 2.90 -8.11
C ASP A 40 0.64 2.31 -9.47
N PRO A 41 -0.37 1.43 -9.54
CA PRO A 41 -0.78 0.79 -10.81
C PRO A 41 -1.24 1.79 -11.88
N THR A 42 -1.67 2.98 -11.48
CA THR A 42 -2.07 4.09 -12.35
C THR A 42 -0.91 4.84 -12.95
N THR A 43 0.28 4.76 -12.36
CA THR A 43 1.51 5.39 -12.90
C THR A 43 2.51 4.37 -13.43
N HIS A 44 2.37 3.09 -13.06
CA HIS A 44 3.26 2.04 -13.53
C HIS A 44 3.12 1.84 -15.05
N PRO A 45 4.20 2.02 -15.82
CA PRO A 45 4.21 1.90 -17.28
C PRO A 45 3.73 0.53 -17.79
N ALA A 46 3.95 -0.51 -16.97
CA ALA A 46 3.51 -1.87 -17.24
C ALA A 46 1.98 -2.04 -17.24
N TRP A 47 1.23 -1.16 -16.56
CA TRP A 47 -0.22 -1.26 -16.37
C TRP A 47 -0.99 -0.18 -17.14
N THR A 48 -0.36 0.97 -17.43
CA THR A 48 -0.96 2.06 -18.22
C THR A 48 -0.58 2.04 -19.70
N GLY A 49 0.29 1.13 -20.13
CA GLY A 49 0.73 1.05 -21.52
C GLY A 49 1.57 2.26 -21.97
N GLY A 50 2.08 3.05 -21.01
CA GLY A 50 2.95 4.19 -21.27
C GLY A 50 4.31 3.74 -21.77
N GLN A 51 4.67 4.16 -22.98
CA GLN A 51 5.97 3.89 -23.58
C GLN A 51 7.08 4.51 -22.72
N GLN A 52 7.94 3.67 -22.14
CA GLN A 52 9.25 4.11 -21.65
C GLN A 52 10.08 4.48 -22.89
N THR A 53 10.10 5.76 -23.24
CA THR A 53 11.06 6.31 -24.22
C THR A 53 12.36 6.68 -23.53
#